data_AF-A0A505H8I9-F1
#
_entry.id   AF-A0A505H8I9-F1
#
_cell.length_a   1.000
_cell.length_b   1.000
_cell.length_c   1.000
_cell.angle_alpha   90.00
_cell.angle_beta   90.00
_cell.angle_gamma   90.00
#
_symmetry.space_group_name_H-M   'P 1'
#
loop_
_entity.id
_entity.type
_entity.pdbx_description
1 polymer ?
#
loop_
_entity_poly.entity_id
_entity_poly.type
_entity_poly.pdbx_seq_one_letter_code
_entity_poly.pdbx_strand_id
1 'polypeptide(L)'
;MKITDHTGGYAVTQVEELHTGAFTARILRNGKHVLDVENEGRGGVNRYYAASPDQRGEKQALSTYAAKDFGDFEPADAFVNALMDIDIVRRAARRNGTTFAEEAEVIITDFEETSYPELIPEMKPHFDLLRRIGAAQNADETPARASSVQRSARRTLPSDIGAPSRRGGTSDPRRDPLGL
;
A
#
# COMPACT_ATOMS: atom_id res chain seq x y z
N MET A 1 -4.89 -3.45 -4.55
CA MET A 1 -5.95 -2.84 -3.73
C MET A 1 -5.44 -1.50 -3.20
N LYS A 2 -6.30 -0.51 -2.98
CA LYS A 2 -5.85 0.80 -2.45
C LYS A 2 -5.84 0.75 -0.93
N ILE A 3 -4.85 1.35 -0.29
CA ILE A 3 -4.78 1.47 1.19
C ILE A 3 -6.09 2.04 1.76
N THR A 4 -6.73 2.97 1.04
CA THR A 4 -7.99 3.59 1.42
C THR A 4 -9.17 2.63 1.56
N ASP A 5 -9.08 1.44 0.96
CA ASP A 5 -10.12 0.41 1.06
C ASP A 5 -10.16 -0.21 2.48
N HIS A 6 -9.08 -0.08 3.25
CA HIS A 6 -8.97 -0.53 4.64
C HIS A 6 -9.28 0.55 5.68
N THR A 7 -9.39 1.79 5.25
CA THR A 7 -9.55 2.95 6.13
C THR A 7 -10.89 3.66 5.88
N GLY A 8 -11.88 2.98 5.30
CA GLY A 8 -13.21 3.57 5.05
C GLY A 8 -13.19 4.72 4.04
N GLY A 9 -12.16 4.75 3.19
CA GLY A 9 -11.89 5.86 2.26
C GLY A 9 -11.07 7.00 2.87
N TYR A 10 -10.73 6.95 4.17
CA TYR A 10 -10.02 8.02 4.85
C TYR A 10 -8.51 7.99 4.57
N ALA A 11 -7.89 9.16 4.46
CA ALA A 11 -6.45 9.32 4.35
C ALA A 11 -6.03 10.68 4.89
N VAL A 12 -4.77 10.84 5.28
CA VAL A 12 -4.18 12.14 5.62
C VAL A 12 -3.34 12.69 4.48
N THR A 13 -3.25 14.01 4.39
CA THR A 13 -2.34 14.75 3.51
C THR A 13 -1.94 16.07 4.16
N GLN A 14 -0.93 16.73 3.60
CA GLN A 14 -0.40 18.00 4.12
C GLN A 14 -0.12 17.94 5.62
N VAL A 15 0.54 16.84 6.04
CA VAL A 15 0.94 16.64 7.42
C VAL A 15 2.12 17.56 7.71
N GLU A 16 1.94 18.48 8.64
CA GLU A 16 2.98 19.36 9.16
C GLU A 16 3.20 19.02 10.64
N GLU A 17 4.32 18.35 10.94
CA GLU A 17 4.69 17.95 12.30
C GLU A 17 5.72 18.92 12.90
N LEU A 18 5.52 19.28 14.17
CA LEU A 18 6.44 20.07 14.98
C LEU A 18 7.20 19.16 15.96
N HIS A 19 8.40 19.60 16.37
CA HIS A 19 9.25 18.84 17.29
C HIS A 19 8.62 18.61 18.68
N THR A 20 7.56 19.35 19.01
CA THR A 20 6.78 19.23 20.26
C THR A 20 5.76 18.07 20.24
N GLY A 21 5.64 17.36 19.10
CA GLY A 21 4.57 16.40 18.84
C GLY A 21 3.27 17.04 18.36
N ALA A 22 3.25 18.36 18.18
CA ALA A 22 2.12 19.07 17.62
C ALA A 22 2.08 18.81 16.11
N PHE A 23 0.88 18.77 15.54
CA PHE A 23 0.74 18.60 14.10
C PHE A 23 -0.49 19.29 13.55
N THR A 24 -0.45 19.58 12.25
CA THR A 24 -1.65 19.84 11.46
C THR A 24 -1.72 18.86 10.30
N ALA A 25 -2.93 18.46 9.91
CA ALA A 25 -3.13 17.60 8.75
C ALA A 25 -4.51 17.82 8.12
N ARG A 26 -4.61 17.49 6.83
CA ARG A 26 -5.89 17.39 6.12
C ARG A 26 -6.34 15.94 6.05
N ILE A 27 -7.56 15.69 6.47
CA ILE A 27 -8.24 14.41 6.31
C ILE A 27 -9.04 14.43 5.02
N LEU A 28 -8.73 13.48 4.15
CA LEU A 28 -9.47 13.19 2.94
C LEU A 28 -10.42 12.02 3.18
N ARG A 29 -11.58 12.03 2.53
CA ARG A 29 -12.47 10.86 2.37
C ARG A 29 -12.73 10.64 0.89
N ASN A 30 -12.38 9.46 0.39
CA ASN A 30 -12.48 9.12 -1.04
C ASN A 30 -11.79 10.16 -1.95
N GLY A 31 -10.65 10.70 -1.49
CA GLY A 31 -9.85 11.70 -2.21
C GLY A 31 -10.37 13.14 -2.11
N LYS A 32 -11.49 13.40 -1.41
CA LYS A 32 -12.01 14.75 -1.17
C LYS A 32 -11.64 15.23 0.23
N HIS A 33 -11.23 16.48 0.37
CA HIS A 33 -10.96 17.09 1.68
C HIS A 33 -12.27 17.21 2.49
N VAL A 34 -12.27 16.72 3.74
CA VAL A 34 -13.45 16.71 4.62
C VAL A 34 -13.20 17.37 5.97
N LEU A 35 -12.01 17.23 6.55
CA LEU A 35 -11.66 17.79 7.85
C LEU A 35 -10.22 18.29 7.83
N ASP A 36 -9.95 19.43 8.46
CA ASP A 36 -8.64 19.78 8.97
C ASP A 36 -8.54 19.29 10.42
N VAL A 37 -7.37 18.80 10.82
CA VAL A 37 -7.07 18.40 12.20
C VAL A 37 -5.84 19.13 12.70
N GLU A 38 -5.92 19.62 13.93
CA GLU A 38 -4.82 20.29 14.64
C GLU A 38 -4.62 19.62 16.00
N ASN A 39 -3.37 19.33 16.37
CA ASN A 39 -2.98 18.85 17.68
C ASN A 39 -1.89 19.76 18.26
N GLU A 40 -2.03 20.14 19.53
CA GLU A 40 -1.12 21.08 20.21
C GLU A 40 0.15 20.44 20.81
N GLY A 41 0.35 19.13 20.70
CA GLY A 41 1.56 18.43 21.15
C GLY A 41 1.29 17.29 22.12
N ARG A 42 2.35 16.83 22.83
CA ARG A 42 2.23 15.71 23.79
C ARG A 42 1.13 15.98 24.83
N GLY A 43 0.06 15.19 24.77
CA GLY A 43 -1.11 15.29 25.65
C GLY A 43 -2.20 16.26 25.17
N GLY A 44 -2.04 16.85 23.98
CA GLY A 44 -3.06 17.67 23.33
C GLY A 44 -4.17 16.83 22.73
N VAL A 45 -5.41 17.31 22.82
CA VAL A 45 -6.59 16.73 22.18
C VAL A 45 -6.67 17.22 20.73
N ASN A 46 -7.04 16.36 19.79
CA ASN A 46 -7.21 16.79 18.41
C ASN A 46 -8.41 17.75 18.28
N ARG A 47 -8.17 18.89 17.64
CA ARG A 47 -9.21 19.82 17.20
C ARG A 47 -9.52 19.56 15.74
N TYR A 48 -10.80 19.45 15.43
CA TYR A 48 -11.28 19.14 14.09
C TYR A 48 -12.10 20.29 13.54
N TYR A 49 -11.82 20.65 12.30
CA TYR A 49 -12.54 21.69 11.58
C TYR A 49 -13.07 21.12 10.28
N ALA A 50 -14.37 21.27 10.04
CA ALA A 50 -14.95 20.82 8.77
C ALA A 50 -14.44 21.70 7.63
N ALA A 51 -14.04 21.08 6.52
CA ALA A 51 -13.53 21.80 5.36
C ALA A 51 -14.60 22.70 4.69
N SER A 52 -15.89 22.42 4.94
CA SER A 52 -17.02 23.25 4.51
C SER A 52 -18.24 23.07 5.42
N PRO A 53 -19.24 23.98 5.37
CA PRO A 53 -20.47 23.86 6.17
C PRO A 53 -21.26 22.56 5.94
N ASP A 54 -21.24 22.02 4.72
CA ASP A 54 -21.95 20.80 4.36
C ASP A 54 -21.30 19.53 4.94
N GLN A 55 -20.06 19.66 5.45
CA GLN A 55 -19.25 18.56 6.00
C GLN A 55 -19.20 18.55 7.53
N ARG A 56 -20.06 19.32 8.22
CA ARG A 56 -20.10 19.36 9.69
C ARG A 56 -20.32 17.99 10.35
N GLY A 57 -20.94 17.04 9.64
CA GLY A 57 -21.13 15.67 10.11
C GLY A 57 -19.90 14.76 9.98
N GLU A 58 -18.83 15.18 9.29
CA GLU A 58 -17.71 14.29 8.95
C GLU A 58 -16.88 13.90 10.18
N LYS A 59 -16.74 14.77 11.20
CA LYS A 59 -16.09 14.38 12.46
C LYS A 59 -16.83 13.20 13.12
N GLN A 60 -18.16 13.28 13.19
CA GLN A 60 -18.97 12.22 13.77
C GLN A 60 -18.90 10.94 12.92
N ALA A 61 -18.89 11.07 11.59
CA ALA A 61 -18.75 9.94 10.68
C ALA A 61 -17.38 9.24 10.82
N LEU A 62 -16.31 10.02 10.97
CA LEU A 62 -14.95 9.52 11.25
C LEU A 62 -14.92 8.77 12.59
N SER A 63 -15.44 9.39 13.66
CA SER A 63 -15.52 8.79 14.99
C SER A 63 -16.33 7.49 14.98
N THR A 64 -17.47 7.47 14.30
CA THR A 64 -18.35 6.29 14.20
C THR A 64 -17.69 5.16 13.43
N TYR A 65 -16.95 5.48 12.35
CA TYR A 65 -16.17 4.50 11.62
C TYR A 65 -15.06 3.90 12.50
N ALA A 66 -14.30 4.77 13.16
CA ALA A 66 -13.15 4.39 13.96
C ALA A 66 -13.53 3.56 15.20
N ALA A 67 -14.69 3.82 15.82
CA ALA A 67 -15.12 3.12 17.03
C ALA A 67 -15.16 1.59 16.89
N LYS A 68 -15.34 1.08 15.67
CA LYS A 68 -15.34 -0.35 15.38
C LYS A 68 -14.02 -1.05 15.72
N ASP A 69 -12.90 -0.40 15.40
CA ASP A 69 -11.56 -0.98 15.55
C ASP A 69 -10.79 -0.34 16.73
N PHE A 70 -11.10 0.90 17.11
CA PHE A 70 -10.38 1.69 18.13
C PHE A 70 -11.14 1.89 19.45
N GLY A 71 -12.35 1.34 19.59
CA GLY A 71 -13.14 1.40 20.82
C GLY A 71 -13.88 2.72 21.02
N ASP A 72 -14.39 2.96 22.24
CA ASP A 72 -15.30 4.08 22.50
C ASP A 72 -14.60 5.33 23.06
N PHE A 73 -13.35 5.21 23.51
CA PHE A 73 -12.58 6.32 24.05
C PHE A 73 -11.77 7.00 22.94
N GLU A 74 -12.19 8.22 22.57
CA GLU A 74 -11.55 9.06 21.54
C GLU A 74 -11.18 8.34 20.22
N PRO A 75 -12.09 7.55 19.61
CA PRO A 75 -11.74 6.71 18.46
C PRO A 75 -11.26 7.50 17.23
N ALA A 76 -11.77 8.73 17.05
CA ALA A 76 -11.31 9.58 15.95
C ALA A 76 -9.82 9.93 16.09
N ASP A 77 -9.36 10.20 17.30
CA ASP A 77 -8.00 10.65 17.57
C ASP A 77 -7.02 9.49 17.37
N ALA A 78 -7.33 8.33 17.94
CA ALA A 78 -6.57 7.11 17.72
C ALA A 78 -6.50 6.74 16.22
N PHE A 79 -7.63 6.87 15.51
CA PHE A 79 -7.65 6.58 14.08
C PHE A 79 -6.86 7.60 13.25
N VAL A 80 -6.90 8.89 13.57
CA VAL A 80 -6.07 9.91 12.89
C VAL A 80 -4.59 9.60 13.07
N ASN A 81 -4.18 9.22 14.28
CA ASN A 81 -2.81 8.81 14.56
C ASN A 81 -2.43 7.58 13.69
N ALA A 82 -3.30 6.58 13.60
CA ALA A 82 -3.07 5.44 12.71
C ALA A 82 -2.99 5.84 11.22
N LEU A 83 -3.76 6.83 10.77
CA LEU A 83 -3.65 7.35 9.40
C LEU A 83 -2.30 8.05 9.15
N MET A 84 -1.75 8.74 10.16
CA MET A 84 -0.40 9.31 10.10
C MET A 84 0.65 8.22 9.99
N ASP A 85 0.57 7.17 10.82
CA ASP A 85 1.48 6.01 10.75
C ASP A 85 1.45 5.35 9.36
N ILE A 86 0.26 5.17 8.80
CA ILE A 86 0.08 4.65 7.43
C ILE A 86 0.79 5.54 6.40
N ASP A 87 0.70 6.86 6.52
CA ASP A 87 1.40 7.76 5.60
C ASP A 87 2.92 7.72 5.77
N ILE A 88 3.41 7.60 7.01
CA ILE A 88 4.84 7.42 7.34
C ILE A 88 5.36 6.12 6.72
N VAL A 89 4.73 4.99 7.00
CA VAL A 89 5.08 3.67 6.44
C VAL A 89 5.11 3.73 4.91
N ARG A 90 4.08 4.32 4.30
CA ARG A 90 4.00 4.45 2.85
C ARG A 90 5.13 5.30 2.27
N ARG A 91 5.52 6.39 2.94
CA ARG A 91 6.65 7.24 2.53
C ARG A 91 7.98 6.51 2.71
N ALA A 92 8.16 5.76 3.79
CA ALA A 92 9.35 4.96 4.06
C ALA A 92 9.53 3.85 3.02
N ALA A 93 8.48 3.06 2.75
CA ALA A 93 8.49 1.98 1.76
C ALA A 93 8.90 2.47 0.36
N ARG A 94 8.35 3.61 -0.07
CA ARG A 94 8.73 4.24 -1.35
C ARG A 94 10.18 4.71 -1.39
N ARG A 95 10.67 5.25 -0.27
CA ARG A 95 12.03 5.78 -0.15
C ARG A 95 13.06 4.65 -0.13
N ASN A 96 12.75 3.58 0.58
CA ASN A 96 13.66 2.46 0.84
C ASN A 96 13.56 1.37 -0.24
N GLY A 97 12.50 1.37 -1.06
CA GLY A 97 12.27 0.35 -2.08
C GLY A 97 11.80 -0.99 -1.49
N THR A 98 11.21 -0.95 -0.29
CA THR A 98 10.68 -2.08 0.47
C THR A 98 9.15 -2.15 0.35
N THR A 99 8.57 -3.26 0.81
CA THR A 99 7.11 -3.41 0.86
C THR A 99 6.53 -2.61 2.04
N PHE A 100 5.25 -2.25 1.96
CA PHE A 100 4.54 -1.64 3.09
C PHE A 100 4.56 -2.55 4.32
N ALA A 101 4.43 -3.87 4.13
CA ALA A 101 4.42 -4.83 5.22
C ALA A 101 5.76 -4.86 5.98
N GLU A 102 6.89 -4.83 5.26
CA GLU A 102 8.22 -4.79 5.88
C GLU A 102 8.41 -3.52 6.72
N GLU A 103 8.08 -2.34 6.16
CA GLU A 103 8.23 -1.08 6.89
C GLU A 103 7.23 -0.94 8.05
N ALA A 104 6.04 -1.51 7.91
CA ALA A 104 5.06 -1.56 8.99
C ALA A 104 5.61 -2.34 10.19
N GLU A 105 6.18 -3.53 9.96
CA GLU A 105 6.76 -4.33 11.06
C GLU A 105 7.98 -3.64 11.67
N VAL A 106 8.80 -2.93 10.90
CA VAL A 106 9.91 -2.14 11.47
C VAL A 106 9.41 -1.12 12.49
N ILE A 107 8.37 -0.35 12.16
CA ILE A 107 7.80 0.65 13.09
C ILE A 107 7.16 -0.02 14.30
N ILE A 108 6.45 -1.14 14.10
CA ILE A 108 5.82 -1.87 15.20
C ILE A 108 6.88 -2.41 16.17
N THR A 109 7.92 -3.07 15.66
CA THR A 109 9.01 -3.60 16.48
C THR A 109 9.78 -2.48 17.18
N ASP A 110 10.10 -1.39 16.51
CA ASP A 110 10.76 -0.23 17.13
C ASP A 110 9.92 0.34 18.28
N PHE A 111 8.59 0.45 18.11
CA PHE A 111 7.70 0.87 19.18
C PHE A 111 7.71 -0.11 20.36
N GLU A 112 7.58 -1.42 20.09
CA GLU A 112 7.56 -2.47 21.11
C GLU A 112 8.87 -2.55 21.91
N GLU A 113 10.02 -2.24 21.29
CA GLU A 113 11.33 -2.26 21.95
C GLU A 113 11.66 -0.98 22.71
N THR A 114 11.17 0.18 22.25
CA THR A 114 11.56 1.50 22.80
C THR A 114 10.52 2.13 23.73
N SER A 115 9.27 1.67 23.67
CA SER A 115 8.17 2.25 24.44
C SER A 115 7.95 1.54 25.77
N TYR A 116 7.18 2.19 26.65
CA TYR A 116 6.76 1.57 27.90
C TYR A 116 5.82 0.38 27.63
N PRO A 117 6.05 -0.80 28.23
CA PRO A 117 5.25 -2.00 27.96
C PRO A 117 3.74 -1.83 28.16
N GLU A 118 3.32 -0.95 29.07
CA GLU A 118 1.93 -0.61 29.34
C GLU A 118 1.22 0.11 28.17
N LEU A 119 1.97 0.74 27.25
CA LEU A 119 1.42 1.42 26.07
C LEU A 119 1.22 0.46 24.88
N ILE A 120 1.86 -0.72 24.89
CA ILE A 120 1.74 -1.70 23.80
C ILE A 120 0.28 -2.18 23.60
N PRO A 121 -0.48 -2.52 24.67
CA PRO A 121 -1.89 -2.88 24.51
C PRO A 121 -2.75 -1.76 23.91
N GLU A 122 -2.45 -0.50 24.21
CA GLU A 122 -3.18 0.67 23.70
C GLU A 122 -2.95 0.86 22.19
N MET A 123 -1.73 0.56 21.71
CA MET A 123 -1.37 0.66 20.30
C MET A 123 -1.78 -0.54 19.46
N LYS A 124 -2.25 -1.63 20.07
CA LYS A 124 -2.63 -2.85 19.35
C LYS A 124 -3.60 -2.61 18.17
N PRO A 125 -4.65 -1.76 18.28
CA PRO A 125 -5.50 -1.42 17.14
C PRO A 125 -4.76 -0.80 15.95
N HIS A 126 -3.74 0.02 16.22
CA HIS A 126 -2.91 0.62 15.17
C HIS A 126 -2.11 -0.46 14.45
N PHE A 127 -1.45 -1.33 15.20
CA PHE A 127 -0.64 -2.41 14.67
C PHE A 127 -1.47 -3.40 13.86
N ASP A 128 -2.65 -3.76 14.36
CA ASP A 128 -3.59 -4.63 13.65
C ASP A 128 -4.03 -4.02 12.32
N LEU A 129 -4.26 -2.70 12.26
CA LEU A 129 -4.60 -2.00 11.02
C LEU A 129 -3.42 -2.00 10.03
N LEU A 130 -2.20 -1.68 10.48
CA LEU A 130 -1.00 -1.71 9.65
C LEU A 130 -0.75 -3.10 9.07
N ARG A 131 -0.82 -4.15 9.90
CA ARG A 131 -0.68 -5.55 9.49
C ARG A 131 -1.75 -5.96 8.48
N ARG A 132 -3.01 -5.55 8.70
CA ARG A 132 -4.13 -5.83 7.79
C ARG A 132 -3.88 -5.23 6.39
N ILE A 133 -3.37 -4.00 6.33
CA ILE A 133 -3.01 -3.33 5.07
C ILE A 133 -1.82 -4.03 4.41
N GLY A 134 -0.76 -4.33 5.15
CA GLY A 134 0.44 -5.02 4.64
C GLY A 134 0.12 -6.39 4.06
N ALA A 135 -0.67 -7.20 4.78
CA ALA A 135 -1.10 -8.52 4.32
C ALA A 135 -1.90 -8.45 3.01
N ALA A 136 -2.78 -7.45 2.87
CA ALA A 136 -3.57 -7.29 1.67
C ALA A 136 -2.75 -6.86 0.45
N GLN A 137 -1.74 -6.01 0.63
CA GLN A 137 -0.83 -5.64 -0.46
C GLN A 137 0.02 -6.82 -0.93
N ASN A 138 0.56 -7.61 0.00
CA ASN A 138 1.33 -8.80 -0.33
C ASN A 138 0.47 -9.84 -1.10
N ALA A 139 -0.79 -10.02 -0.69
CA ALA A 139 -1.71 -10.93 -1.37
C ALA A 139 -1.97 -10.53 -2.83
N ASP A 140 -1.97 -9.23 -3.15
CA ASP A 140 -2.12 -8.73 -4.52
C ASP A 140 -0.85 -8.88 -5.37
N GLU A 141 0.33 -8.81 -4.75
CA GLU A 141 1.62 -8.99 -5.44
C GLU A 141 1.92 -10.46 -5.78
N THR A 142 1.42 -11.38 -4.97
CA THR A 142 1.67 -12.83 -5.11
C THR A 142 1.17 -13.43 -6.44
N PRO A 143 -0.05 -13.13 -6.95
CA PRO A 143 -0.49 -13.60 -8.27
C PRO A 143 0.23 -12.94 -9.46
N ALA A 144 0.77 -11.72 -9.28
CA ALA A 144 1.49 -11.01 -10.34
C ALA A 144 2.90 -11.60 -10.60
N ARG A 145 3.60 -12.03 -9.54
CA ARG A 145 4.90 -12.73 -9.67
C ARG A 145 4.78 -14.14 -10.25
N ALA A 146 3.71 -14.88 -9.96
CA ALA A 146 3.48 -16.20 -10.56
C ALA A 146 3.30 -16.12 -12.10
N SER A 147 2.64 -15.06 -12.57
CA SER A 147 2.36 -14.83 -13.99
C SER A 147 3.60 -14.41 -14.80
N SER A 148 4.52 -13.67 -14.18
CA SER A 148 5.78 -13.24 -14.83
C SER A 148 6.82 -14.38 -14.87
N VAL A 149 6.85 -15.24 -13.86
CA VAL A 149 7.68 -16.47 -13.87
C VAL A 149 7.19 -17.46 -14.92
N GLN A 150 5.87 -17.61 -15.12
CA GLN A 150 5.34 -18.48 -16.19
C GLN A 150 5.61 -17.95 -17.61
N ARG A 151 5.64 -16.62 -17.84
CA ARG A 151 6.04 -16.06 -19.15
C ARG A 151 7.53 -16.20 -19.45
N SER A 152 8.38 -16.14 -18.44
CA SER A 152 9.83 -16.35 -18.60
C SER A 152 10.19 -17.82 -18.73
N ALA A 153 9.46 -18.74 -18.09
CA ALA A 153 9.65 -20.19 -18.25
C ALA A 153 9.14 -20.74 -19.60
N ARG A 154 8.29 -20.01 -20.32
CA ARG A 154 7.79 -20.41 -21.65
C ARG A 154 8.68 -19.95 -22.82
N ARG A 155 9.91 -19.50 -22.54
CA ARG A 155 10.84 -18.99 -23.56
C ARG A 155 12.19 -19.72 -23.61
N THR A 156 12.28 -20.88 -22.98
CA THR A 156 13.43 -21.77 -23.06
C THR A 156 12.97 -23.17 -23.44
N LEU A 157 12.96 -23.43 -24.75
CA LEU A 157 13.08 -24.77 -25.31
C LEU A 157 14.26 -24.73 -26.27
N PRO A 158 15.41 -25.31 -25.93
CA PRO A 158 16.39 -25.73 -26.91
C PRO A 158 15.91 -27.07 -27.48
N SER A 159 15.78 -27.17 -28.79
CA SER A 159 15.63 -28.46 -29.46
C SER A 159 16.48 -28.42 -30.71
N ASP A 160 17.74 -28.78 -30.52
CA ASP A 160 18.56 -29.41 -31.55
C ASP A 160 17.85 -30.70 -31.99
N ILE A 161 17.41 -30.74 -33.24
CA ILE A 161 17.25 -32.00 -33.97
C ILE A 161 17.99 -31.84 -35.28
N GLY A 162 19.21 -32.39 -35.30
CA GLY A 162 19.94 -32.65 -36.52
C GLY A 162 19.21 -33.67 -37.40
N ALA A 163 19.33 -33.52 -38.72
CA ALA A 163 18.94 -34.54 -39.67
C ALA A 163 20.09 -34.78 -40.67
N PRO A 164 20.41 -36.05 -41.01
CA PRO A 164 21.57 -36.40 -41.82
C PRO A 164 21.26 -36.42 -43.32
N SER A 165 22.35 -36.29 -44.09
CA SER A 165 22.46 -36.40 -45.54
C SER A 165 21.96 -37.75 -46.10
N ARG A 166 21.14 -37.73 -47.17
CA ARG A 166 21.00 -38.86 -48.12
C ARG A 166 20.84 -38.38 -49.56
N ARG A 167 21.69 -38.93 -50.42
CA ARG A 167 21.77 -38.82 -51.89
C ARG A 167 20.67 -39.62 -52.60
N GLY A 168 20.38 -39.20 -53.84
CA GLY A 168 19.83 -39.99 -54.96
C GLY A 168 18.36 -39.68 -55.24
N GLY A 169 17.91 -39.21 -56.40
CA GLY A 169 18.45 -39.16 -57.76
C GLY A 169 17.39 -39.72 -58.72
N THR A 170 17.00 -38.99 -59.77
CA THR A 170 16.73 -39.45 -61.17
C THR A 170 15.99 -38.41 -62.05
N SER A 171 16.66 -38.07 -63.17
CA SER A 171 16.14 -37.77 -64.54
C SER A 171 15.24 -36.56 -64.89
N ASP A 172 15.89 -35.52 -65.45
CA ASP A 172 15.80 -34.90 -66.81
C ASP A 172 14.81 -35.53 -67.85
N PRO A 173 14.42 -34.92 -69.03
CA PRO A 173 14.84 -33.64 -69.63
C PRO A 173 13.76 -32.78 -70.39
N ARG A 174 14.13 -31.55 -70.76
CA ARG A 174 13.96 -30.87 -72.10
C ARG A 174 13.44 -29.41 -72.09
N ARG A 175 14.27 -28.58 -72.75
CA ARG A 175 13.99 -27.41 -73.62
C ARG A 175 13.96 -25.99 -73.01
N ASP A 176 15.11 -25.32 -73.16
CA ASP A 176 15.27 -23.96 -73.73
C ASP A 176 14.27 -23.67 -74.89
N PRO A 177 13.96 -22.40 -75.27
CA PRO A 177 14.90 -21.27 -75.29
C PRO A 177 14.37 -19.83 -75.02
N LEU A 178 15.33 -18.89 -74.83
CA LEU A 178 15.38 -17.48 -75.25
C LEU A 178 14.34 -16.45 -74.73
N GLY A 179 14.85 -15.31 -74.20
CA GLY A 179 14.06 -14.08 -74.12
C GLY A 179 14.68 -12.93 -73.33
N LEU A 180 15.69 -12.27 -73.93
CA LEU A 180 16.22 -10.91 -73.65
C LEU A 180 17.13 -10.69 -72.43
#